data_AF-A0A1N7GTY3-F1
#
_entry.id   AF-A0A1N7GTY3-F1
#
_cell.length_a   1.000
_cell.length_b   1.000
_cell.length_c   1.000
_cell.angle_alpha   90.00
_cell.angle_beta   90.00
_cell.angle_gamma   90.00
#
_symmetry.space_group_name_H-M   'P 1'
#
loop_
_entity.id
_entity.type
_entity.pdbx_description
1 polymer ?
#
loop_
_entity_poly.entity_id
_entity_poly.type
_entity_poly.pdbx_seq_one_letter_code
_entity_poly.pdbx_strand_id
1 'polypeptide(L)'
;MREFRFAFRVFIAVSVVAGISYFLSMHAGGSARISSNTQDWGGFGSYIGGVLAPAASLLAGYMVYKSFASNAYQHKLLLARETLSRLDTELEKKLETPFNNVCFGGEYYGRPLRNVINALSDSKIATTEDSSEAILSLLHNTAILANSIRYYIGLLDGLPSAVKDNQWLGELEKSYWIEKYSAICSRMVRIVGQNAFEDRVSMEQLRSFKSVLGGGYGL
;
A
#
# COMPACT_ATOMS: atom_id res chain seq x y z
N MET A 1 -13.34 11.86 4.52
CA MET A 1 -14.22 12.97 4.07
C MET A 1 -15.57 13.08 4.81
N ARG A 2 -16.32 11.98 5.02
CA ARG A 2 -17.63 12.04 5.72
C ARG A 2 -17.53 12.53 7.18
N GLU A 3 -16.57 12.03 7.95
CA GLU A 3 -16.32 12.45 9.34
C GLU A 3 -15.89 13.91 9.44
N PHE A 4 -15.10 14.39 8.48
CA PHE A 4 -14.73 15.80 8.37
C PHE A 4 -15.95 16.69 8.13
N ARG A 5 -16.79 16.33 7.16
CA ARG A 5 -18.04 17.05 6.89
C ARG A 5 -18.94 17.08 8.12
N PHE A 6 -18.96 16.01 8.90
CA PHE A 6 -19.70 15.95 10.16
C PHE A 6 -19.09 16.87 11.23
N ALA A 7 -17.78 16.79 11.49
CA ALA A 7 -17.09 17.65 12.45
C ALA A 7 -17.25 19.15 12.11
N PHE A 8 -17.16 19.49 10.82
CA PHE A 8 -17.39 20.85 10.34
C PHE A 8 -18.84 21.32 10.53
N ARG A 9 -19.83 20.45 10.26
CA ARG A 9 -21.24 20.75 10.54
C ARG A 9 -21.51 20.94 12.02
N VAL A 10 -20.89 20.12 12.89
CA VAL A 10 -20.99 20.27 14.35
C VAL A 10 -20.40 21.62 14.78
N PHE A 11 -19.24 22.00 14.24
CA PHE A 11 -18.63 23.31 14.51
C PHE A 11 -19.54 24.48 14.09
N ILE A 12 -20.17 24.41 12.91
CA ILE A 12 -21.15 25.41 12.47
C ILE A 12 -22.35 25.43 13.42
N ALA A 13 -22.88 24.27 13.80
CA ALA A 13 -24.03 24.18 14.71
C ALA A 13 -23.71 24.81 16.07
N VAL A 14 -22.55 24.51 16.65
CA VAL A 14 -22.08 25.12 17.90
C VAL A 14 -21.93 26.64 17.74
N SER A 15 -21.43 27.11 16.60
CA SER A 15 -21.28 28.54 16.32
C SER A 15 -22.63 29.27 16.26
N VAL A 16 -23.61 28.67 15.58
CA VAL A 16 -24.97 29.20 15.50
C VAL A 16 -25.65 29.17 16.88
N VAL A 17 -25.53 28.07 17.63
CA VAL A 17 -26.10 27.95 18.99
C VAL A 17 -25.49 28.97 19.94
N ALA A 18 -24.17 29.18 19.91
CA ALA A 18 -23.51 30.20 20.73
C ALA A 18 -24.02 31.60 20.39
N GLY A 19 -24.13 31.94 19.09
CA GLY A 19 -24.69 33.20 18.63
C GLY A 19 -26.13 33.42 19.11
N ILE A 20 -27.00 32.43 18.90
CA ILE A 20 -28.41 32.49 19.33
C ILE A 20 -28.50 32.61 20.86
N SER A 21 -27.72 31.83 21.61
CA SER A 21 -27.74 31.85 23.08
C SER A 21 -27.35 33.22 23.64
N TYR A 22 -26.38 33.90 23.01
CA TYR A 22 -26.01 35.26 23.39
C TYR A 22 -27.16 36.24 23.18
N PHE A 23 -27.79 36.23 22.00
CA PHE A 23 -28.91 37.13 21.71
C PHE A 23 -30.15 36.84 22.57
N LEU A 24 -30.43 35.58 22.89
CA LEU A 24 -31.50 35.20 23.82
C LEU A 24 -31.23 35.71 25.23
N SER A 25 -30.00 35.57 25.73
CA SER A 25 -29.58 36.11 27.03
C SER A 25 -29.72 37.64 27.07
N MET A 26 -29.30 38.32 26.00
CA MET A 26 -29.43 39.77 25.85
C MET A 26 -30.90 40.23 25.85
N HIS A 27 -31.79 39.52 25.14
CA HIS A 27 -33.22 39.81 25.13
C HIS A 27 -33.89 39.53 26.48
N ALA A 28 -33.55 38.43 27.15
CA ALA A 28 -34.05 38.12 28.49
C ALA A 28 -33.59 39.16 29.53
N GLY A 29 -32.43 39.78 29.32
CA GLY A 29 -31.92 40.89 30.13
C GLY A 29 -32.60 42.26 29.87
N GLY A 30 -33.65 42.31 29.04
CA GLY A 30 -34.44 43.53 28.80
C GLY A 30 -34.02 44.35 27.57
N SER A 31 -33.01 43.91 26.82
CA SER A 31 -32.54 44.63 25.63
C SER A 31 -33.35 44.22 24.40
N ALA A 32 -34.39 44.98 24.06
CA ALA A 32 -35.27 44.69 22.91
C ALA A 32 -34.71 45.17 21.54
N ARG A 33 -33.66 46.01 21.53
CA ARG A 33 -33.04 46.55 20.31
C ARG A 33 -31.58 46.15 20.22
N ILE A 34 -31.08 45.98 19.00
CA ILE A 34 -29.65 45.81 18.73
C ILE A 34 -28.90 47.03 19.28
N SER A 35 -27.90 46.81 20.13
CA SER A 35 -27.20 47.91 20.78
C SER A 35 -26.36 48.71 19.79
N SER A 36 -26.46 50.05 19.88
CA SER A 36 -25.59 50.99 19.19
C SER A 36 -24.29 51.28 19.95
N ASN A 37 -24.13 50.73 21.18
CA ASN A 37 -22.94 50.91 21.98
C ASN A 37 -21.84 49.93 21.54
N THR A 38 -20.65 50.46 21.23
CA THR A 38 -19.48 49.67 20.82
C THR A 38 -18.99 48.72 21.91
N GLN A 39 -19.23 49.03 23.19
CA GLN A 39 -18.82 48.18 24.31
C GLN A 39 -19.57 46.83 24.35
N ASP A 40 -20.84 46.82 23.96
CA ASP A 40 -21.66 45.61 23.90
C ASP A 40 -21.20 44.65 22.79
N TRP A 41 -20.68 45.20 21.70
CA TRP A 41 -20.04 44.44 20.62
C TRP A 41 -18.69 43.85 21.05
N GLY A 42 -17.94 44.55 21.92
CA GLY A 42 -16.75 43.99 22.58
C GLY A 42 -17.08 42.82 23.51
N GLY A 43 -18.19 42.91 24.25
CA GLY A 43 -18.71 41.82 25.09
C GLY A 43 -19.15 40.61 24.27
N PHE A 44 -19.86 40.84 23.15
CA PHE A 44 -20.21 39.79 22.20
C PHE A 44 -18.98 39.09 21.62
N GLY A 45 -18.01 39.86 21.14
CA GLY A 45 -16.75 39.32 20.61
C GLY A 45 -16.00 38.49 21.65
N SER A 46 -16.02 38.90 22.92
CA SER A 46 -15.38 38.15 24.02
C SER A 46 -16.11 36.85 24.34
N TYR A 47 -17.45 36.86 24.36
CA TYR A 47 -18.26 35.65 24.57
C TYR A 47 -18.08 34.64 23.43
N ILE A 48 -18.22 35.11 22.19
CA ILE A 48 -18.03 34.28 21.00
C ILE A 48 -16.59 33.78 20.92
N GLY A 49 -15.60 34.64 21.18
CA GLY A 49 -14.20 34.24 21.26
C GLY A 49 -13.95 33.17 22.32
N GLY A 50 -14.54 33.33 23.52
CA GLY A 50 -14.41 32.37 24.61
C GLY A 50 -14.99 30.99 24.31
N VAL A 51 -16.12 30.92 23.58
CA VAL A 51 -16.77 29.65 23.20
C VAL A 51 -16.17 29.05 21.92
N LEU A 52 -15.91 29.88 20.91
CA LEU A 52 -15.44 29.40 19.60
C LEU A 52 -13.95 29.14 19.55
N ALA A 53 -13.11 29.84 20.31
CA ALA A 53 -11.67 29.60 20.26
C ALA A 53 -11.28 28.18 20.69
N PRO A 54 -11.81 27.61 21.81
CA PRO A 54 -11.56 26.21 22.15
C PRO A 54 -12.12 25.24 21.11
N ALA A 55 -13.34 25.48 20.59
CA ALA A 55 -13.95 24.63 19.58
C ALA A 55 -13.17 24.62 18.26
N ALA A 56 -12.69 25.79 17.83
CA ALA A 56 -11.85 25.95 16.65
C ALA A 56 -10.48 25.30 16.84
N SER A 57 -9.88 25.42 18.03
CA SER A 57 -8.62 24.76 18.38
C SER A 57 -8.73 23.24 18.31
N LEU A 58 -9.80 22.66 18.86
CA LEU A 58 -10.07 21.21 18.76
C LEU A 58 -10.28 20.75 17.32
N LEU A 59 -11.03 21.51 16.52
CA LEU A 59 -11.24 21.21 15.11
C LEU A 59 -9.90 21.25 14.35
N ALA A 60 -9.08 22.27 14.58
CA ALA A 60 -7.76 22.40 13.97
C ALA A 60 -6.85 21.23 14.37
N GLY A 61 -6.79 20.88 15.66
CA GLY A 61 -6.04 19.72 16.15
C GLY A 61 -6.49 18.41 15.49
N TYR A 62 -7.80 18.21 15.35
CA TYR A 62 -8.35 17.06 14.64
C TYR A 62 -7.96 17.02 13.15
N MET A 63 -7.96 18.17 12.46
CA MET A 63 -7.52 18.25 11.06
C MET A 63 -6.05 17.89 10.91
N VAL A 64 -5.20 18.43 11.79
CA VAL A 64 -3.76 18.14 11.81
C VAL A 64 -3.52 16.64 12.05
N TYR A 65 -4.22 16.04 13.00
CA TYR A 65 -4.15 14.60 13.26
C TYR A 65 -4.52 13.77 12.01
N LYS A 66 -5.66 14.07 11.36
CA LYS A 66 -6.07 13.36 10.14
C LYS A 66 -5.07 13.54 9.00
N SER A 67 -4.49 14.74 8.88
CA SER A 67 -3.44 15.03 7.89
C SER A 67 -2.20 14.16 8.14
N PHE A 68 -1.71 14.10 9.39
CA PHE A 68 -0.58 13.24 9.75
C PHE A 68 -0.87 11.76 9.49
N ALA A 69 -2.05 11.26 9.85
CA ALA A 69 -2.42 9.87 9.60
C ALA A 69 -2.43 9.54 8.09
N SER A 70 -2.98 10.44 7.27
CA SER A 70 -2.99 10.30 5.80
C SER A 70 -1.57 10.34 5.22
N ASN A 71 -0.74 11.27 5.67
CA ASN A 71 0.65 11.40 5.22
C ASN A 71 1.49 10.18 5.62
N ALA A 72 1.34 9.67 6.84
CA ALA A 72 2.00 8.46 7.30
C ALA A 72 1.61 7.25 6.44
N TYR A 73 0.33 7.14 6.07
CA TYR A 73 -0.15 6.09 5.18
C TYR A 73 0.46 6.18 3.77
N GLN A 74 0.49 7.38 3.18
CA GLN A 74 1.13 7.61 1.89
C GLN A 74 2.63 7.30 1.94
N HIS A 75 3.32 7.68 3.02
CA HIS A 75 4.73 7.37 3.21
C HIS A 75 4.98 5.86 3.29
N LYS A 76 4.13 5.12 4.01
CA LYS A 76 4.19 3.65 4.08
C LYS A 76 4.01 3.01 2.70
N LEU A 77 3.08 3.51 1.89
CA LEU A 77 2.87 3.05 0.51
C LEU A 77 4.10 3.29 -0.37
N LEU A 78 4.71 4.48 -0.27
CA LEU A 78 5.92 4.82 -1.01
C LEU A 78 7.10 3.91 -0.64
N LEU A 79 7.32 3.68 0.66
CA LEU A 79 8.37 2.78 1.14
C LEU A 79 8.15 1.34 0.66
N ALA A 80 6.89 0.86 0.68
CA ALA A 80 6.55 -0.46 0.16
C ALA A 80 6.87 -0.57 -1.34
N ARG A 81 6.47 0.43 -2.13
CA ARG A 81 6.73 0.48 -3.58
C ARG A 81 8.23 0.57 -3.90
N GLU A 82 8.98 1.37 -3.16
CA GLU A 82 10.44 1.48 -3.33
C GLU A 82 11.13 0.16 -3.02
N THR A 83 10.73 -0.51 -1.94
CA THR A 83 11.26 -1.83 -1.57
C THR A 83 10.94 -2.87 -2.63
N LEU A 84 9.72 -2.86 -3.18
CA LEU A 84 9.33 -3.72 -4.30
C LEU A 84 10.17 -3.46 -5.54
N SER A 85 10.38 -2.19 -5.90
CA SER A 85 11.24 -1.81 -7.04
C SER A 85 12.68 -2.29 -6.88
N ARG A 86 13.22 -2.24 -5.65
CA ARG A 86 14.56 -2.77 -5.34
C ARG A 86 14.62 -4.30 -5.48
N LEU A 87 13.62 -5.01 -4.95
CA LEU A 87 13.54 -6.47 -5.07
C LEU A 87 13.36 -6.91 -6.52
N ASP A 88 12.55 -6.18 -7.28
CA ASP A 88 12.33 -6.36 -8.71
C ASP A 88 13.64 -6.23 -9.49
N THR A 89 14.36 -5.13 -9.29
CA THR A 89 15.65 -4.87 -9.94
C THR A 89 16.67 -5.95 -9.61
N GLU A 90 16.74 -6.38 -8.35
CA GLU A 90 17.68 -7.42 -7.91
C GLU A 90 17.33 -8.79 -8.51
N LEU A 91 16.04 -9.13 -8.58
CA LEU A 91 15.58 -10.37 -9.23
C LEU A 91 15.90 -10.35 -10.73
N GLU A 92 15.59 -9.25 -11.41
CA GLU A 92 15.87 -9.08 -12.84
C GLU A 92 17.37 -9.18 -13.11
N LYS A 93 18.19 -8.50 -12.29
CA LYS A 93 19.65 -8.57 -12.39
C LYS A 93 20.14 -10.01 -12.23
N LYS A 94 19.62 -10.78 -11.27
CA LYS A 94 20.00 -12.19 -11.10
C LYS A 94 19.63 -13.04 -12.30
N LEU A 95 18.47 -12.81 -12.92
CA LEU A 95 18.02 -13.52 -14.12
C LEU A 95 18.85 -13.16 -15.36
N GLU A 96 19.29 -11.91 -15.47
CA GLU A 96 20.08 -11.43 -16.61
C GLU A 96 21.60 -11.59 -16.43
N THR A 97 22.07 -11.87 -15.21
CA THR A 97 23.50 -12.06 -14.96
C THR A 97 24.04 -13.24 -15.79
N PRO A 98 25.19 -13.05 -16.48
CA PRO A 98 25.82 -14.12 -17.24
C PRO A 98 26.15 -15.32 -16.36
N PHE A 99 25.75 -16.51 -16.82
CA PHE A 99 26.07 -17.76 -16.18
C PHE A 99 27.51 -18.17 -16.51
N ASN A 100 28.42 -17.96 -15.56
CA ASN A 100 29.86 -18.17 -15.77
C ASN A 100 30.33 -19.56 -15.30
N ASN A 101 29.44 -20.56 -15.28
CA ASN A 101 29.79 -21.93 -14.94
C ASN A 101 29.70 -22.82 -16.18
N VAL A 102 30.72 -23.65 -16.40
CA VAL A 102 30.85 -24.53 -17.57
C VAL A 102 30.07 -25.86 -17.39
N CYS A 103 29.41 -26.06 -16.24
CA CYS A 103 28.72 -27.31 -15.88
C CYS A 103 27.65 -27.78 -16.89
N PHE A 104 27.08 -26.88 -17.69
CA PHE A 104 26.10 -27.22 -18.73
C PHE A 104 26.67 -27.16 -20.16
N GLY A 105 27.99 -27.05 -20.30
CA GLY A 105 28.69 -26.92 -21.58
C GLY A 105 28.93 -25.46 -22.01
N GLY A 106 29.83 -25.28 -22.99
CA GLY A 106 30.26 -23.96 -23.46
C GLY A 106 29.15 -23.13 -24.12
N GLU A 107 28.06 -23.76 -24.58
CA GLU A 107 26.92 -23.06 -25.21
C GLU A 107 26.15 -22.15 -24.23
N TYR A 108 26.12 -22.52 -22.95
CA TYR A 108 25.42 -21.78 -21.89
C TYR A 108 26.33 -20.85 -21.10
N TYR A 109 27.65 -20.96 -21.28
CA TYR A 109 28.61 -20.07 -20.65
C TYR A 109 28.43 -18.63 -21.14
N GLY A 110 28.35 -17.68 -20.20
CA GLY A 110 28.14 -16.26 -20.50
C GLY A 110 26.73 -15.90 -20.97
N ARG A 111 25.80 -16.86 -21.05
CA ARG A 111 24.38 -16.60 -21.35
C ARG A 111 23.64 -16.18 -20.06
N PRO A 112 22.57 -15.37 -20.16
CA PRO A 112 21.72 -15.05 -19.01
C PRO A 112 21.23 -16.29 -18.27
N LEU A 113 21.15 -16.24 -16.94
CA LEU A 113 20.58 -17.32 -16.12
C LEU A 113 19.17 -17.71 -16.59
N ARG A 114 18.37 -16.74 -17.06
CA ARG A 114 17.05 -16.98 -17.67
C ARG A 114 17.10 -18.04 -18.79
N ASN A 115 18.13 -18.03 -19.62
CA ASN A 115 18.28 -19.00 -20.71
C ASN A 115 18.58 -20.39 -20.19
N VAL A 116 19.39 -20.48 -19.12
CA VAL A 116 19.71 -21.75 -18.45
C VAL A 116 18.45 -22.33 -17.80
N ILE A 117 17.67 -21.51 -17.09
CA ILE A 117 16.38 -21.94 -16.50
C ILE A 117 15.43 -22.43 -17.59
N ASN A 118 15.34 -21.73 -18.73
CA ASN A 118 14.52 -22.17 -19.85
C ASN A 118 14.98 -23.53 -20.39
N ALA A 119 16.28 -23.74 -20.55
CA ALA A 119 16.84 -24.99 -21.07
C ALA A 119 16.70 -26.17 -20.09
N LEU A 120 16.89 -25.94 -18.78
CA LEU A 120 16.63 -26.92 -17.72
C LEU A 120 15.16 -27.32 -17.70
N SER A 121 14.27 -26.32 -17.70
CA SER A 121 12.84 -26.55 -17.75
C SER A 121 12.50 -27.40 -18.97
N ASP A 122 12.90 -26.99 -20.17
CA ASP A 122 12.62 -27.68 -21.44
C ASP A 122 13.35 -29.03 -21.62
N SER A 123 14.06 -29.50 -20.58
CA SER A 123 14.80 -30.77 -20.58
C SER A 123 15.88 -30.86 -21.67
N LYS A 124 16.39 -29.71 -22.14
CA LYS A 124 17.54 -29.63 -23.07
C LYS A 124 18.86 -29.93 -22.36
N ILE A 125 18.91 -29.64 -21.06
CA ILE A 125 20.02 -29.96 -20.16
C ILE A 125 19.48 -30.71 -18.94
N ALA A 126 20.26 -31.67 -18.44
CA ALA A 126 19.86 -32.45 -17.28
C ALA A 126 19.88 -31.58 -16.01
N THR A 127 18.85 -31.74 -15.17
CA THR A 127 18.81 -31.08 -13.87
C THR A 127 19.75 -31.81 -12.91
N THR A 128 20.62 -31.06 -12.25
CA THR A 128 21.53 -31.55 -11.20
C THR A 128 21.00 -31.13 -9.82
N GLU A 129 21.48 -31.78 -8.76
CA GLU A 129 21.13 -31.40 -7.39
C GLU A 129 21.50 -29.93 -7.09
N ASP A 130 22.74 -29.53 -7.42
CA ASP A 130 23.22 -28.15 -7.25
C ASP A 130 22.35 -27.10 -7.98
N SER A 131 21.91 -27.41 -9.21
CA SER A 131 21.07 -26.49 -9.98
C SER A 131 19.65 -26.43 -9.44
N SER A 132 19.12 -27.54 -8.95
CA SER A 132 17.84 -27.58 -8.26
C SER A 132 17.89 -26.74 -6.98
N GLU A 133 18.94 -26.88 -6.16
CA GLU A 133 19.09 -26.10 -4.92
C GLU A 133 19.24 -24.59 -5.18
N ALA A 134 20.01 -24.22 -6.21
CA ALA A 134 20.16 -22.83 -6.62
C ALA A 134 18.83 -22.22 -7.10
N ILE A 135 18.08 -22.96 -7.91
CA ILE A 135 16.77 -22.53 -8.40
C ILE A 135 15.73 -22.48 -7.27
N LEU A 136 15.79 -23.42 -6.32
CA LEU A 136 14.92 -23.43 -5.15
C LEU A 136 15.16 -22.19 -4.28
N SER A 137 16.42 -21.79 -4.12
CA SER A 137 16.78 -20.56 -3.42
C SER A 137 16.28 -19.30 -4.15
N LEU A 138 16.33 -19.31 -5.49
CA LEU A 138 15.76 -18.23 -6.29
C LEU A 138 14.24 -18.15 -6.15
N LEU A 139 13.54 -19.29 -6.20
CA LEU A 139 12.10 -19.40 -5.97
C LEU A 139 11.68 -18.91 -4.59
N HIS A 140 12.44 -19.26 -3.55
CA HIS A 140 12.18 -18.76 -2.20
C HIS A 140 12.21 -17.22 -2.15
N ASN A 141 13.21 -16.61 -2.79
CA ASN A 141 13.28 -15.15 -2.91
C ASN A 141 12.10 -14.57 -3.71
N THR A 142 11.66 -15.25 -4.77
CA THR A 142 10.49 -14.83 -5.53
C THR A 142 9.19 -14.98 -4.73
N ALA A 143 9.08 -15.97 -3.84
CA ALA A 143 7.96 -16.10 -2.92
C ALA A 143 7.91 -14.96 -1.88
N ILE A 144 9.08 -14.50 -1.40
CA ILE A 144 9.17 -13.29 -0.57
C ILE A 144 8.70 -12.05 -1.33
N LEU A 145 9.12 -11.90 -2.60
CA LEU A 145 8.65 -10.82 -3.47
C LEU A 145 7.12 -10.88 -3.65
N ALA A 146 6.56 -12.05 -3.96
CA ALA A 146 5.12 -12.24 -4.11
C ALA A 146 4.35 -11.88 -2.83
N ASN A 147 4.86 -12.24 -1.65
CA ASN A 147 4.27 -11.84 -0.38
C ASN A 147 4.31 -10.32 -0.17
N SER A 148 5.42 -9.69 -0.55
CA SER A 148 5.57 -8.22 -0.47
C SER A 148 4.59 -7.51 -1.42
N ILE A 149 4.37 -8.06 -2.62
CA ILE A 149 3.39 -7.55 -3.59
C ILE A 149 1.98 -7.67 -3.02
N ARG A 150 1.60 -8.84 -2.48
CA ARG A 150 0.29 -9.03 -1.86
C ARG A 150 0.07 -8.03 -0.72
N TYR A 151 1.08 -7.82 0.12
CA TYR A 151 1.01 -6.83 1.20
C TYR A 151 0.78 -5.41 0.66
N TYR A 152 1.51 -5.01 -0.39
CA TYR A 152 1.35 -3.71 -1.04
C TYR A 152 -0.05 -3.55 -1.64
N ILE A 153 -0.59 -4.57 -2.33
CA ILE A 153 -1.98 -4.55 -2.83
C ILE A 153 -2.97 -4.33 -1.67
N GLY A 154 -2.78 -5.01 -0.55
CA GLY A 154 -3.61 -4.78 0.65
C GLY A 154 -3.49 -3.37 1.24
N LEU A 155 -2.34 -2.70 1.07
CA LEU A 155 -2.20 -1.28 1.41
C LEU A 155 -2.85 -0.36 0.35
N LEU A 156 -3.01 -0.78 -0.89
CA LEU A 156 -3.75 0.02 -1.88
C LEU A 156 -5.24 0.02 -1.55
N ASP A 157 -5.77 -1.12 -1.11
CA ASP A 157 -7.18 -1.24 -0.72
C ASP A 157 -7.58 -0.29 0.41
N GLY A 158 -6.68 -0.04 1.36
CA GLY A 158 -6.91 0.85 2.50
C GLY A 158 -6.69 2.34 2.21
N LEU A 159 -6.32 2.73 0.97
CA LEU A 159 -6.11 4.13 0.60
C LEU A 159 -7.44 4.91 0.72
N PRO A 160 -7.47 6.06 1.43
CA PRO A 160 -8.66 6.89 1.50
C PRO A 160 -8.90 7.61 0.16
N SER A 161 -9.59 6.97 -0.78
CA SER A 161 -10.01 7.55 -2.06
C SER A 161 -11.50 7.91 -2.05
N ALA A 162 -11.85 8.99 -2.75
CA ALA A 162 -13.26 9.36 -3.00
C ALA A 162 -13.90 8.48 -4.07
N VAL A 163 -13.07 7.89 -4.94
CA VAL A 163 -13.45 6.94 -5.99
C VAL A 163 -13.11 5.54 -5.47
N LYS A 164 -13.93 4.54 -5.76
CA LYS A 164 -13.63 3.14 -5.41
C LYS A 164 -12.72 2.50 -6.46
N ASP A 165 -11.58 3.14 -6.76
CA ASP A 165 -10.61 2.71 -7.76
C ASP A 165 -9.45 1.88 -7.19
N ASN A 166 -9.30 1.85 -5.85
CA ASN A 166 -8.26 1.10 -5.16
C ASN A 166 -8.20 -0.39 -5.60
N GLN A 167 -9.36 -1.04 -5.74
CA GLN A 167 -9.42 -2.44 -6.15
C GLN A 167 -8.89 -2.64 -7.58
N TRP A 168 -9.24 -1.73 -8.49
CA TRP A 168 -8.74 -1.76 -9.86
C TRP A 168 -7.23 -1.55 -9.90
N LEU A 169 -6.70 -0.63 -9.07
CA LEU A 169 -5.26 -0.40 -8.96
C LEU A 169 -4.52 -1.62 -8.42
N GLY A 170 -5.10 -2.32 -7.44
CA GLY A 170 -4.56 -3.59 -6.93
C GLY A 170 -4.51 -4.69 -8.00
N GLU A 171 -5.56 -4.83 -8.82
CA GLU A 171 -5.58 -5.78 -9.93
C GLU A 171 -4.62 -5.40 -11.06
N LEU A 172 -4.45 -4.10 -11.34
CA LEU A 172 -3.47 -3.62 -12.31
C LEU A 172 -2.05 -3.97 -11.87
N GLU A 173 -1.71 -3.68 -10.61
CA GLU A 173 -0.42 -4.05 -10.01
C GLU A 173 -0.19 -5.55 -10.11
N LYS A 174 -1.17 -6.36 -9.67
CA LYS A 174 -1.09 -7.82 -9.78
C LYS A 174 -0.83 -8.28 -11.23
N SER A 175 -1.52 -7.70 -12.20
CA SER A 175 -1.39 -8.06 -13.62
C SER A 175 0.03 -7.82 -14.15
N TYR A 176 0.65 -6.69 -13.76
CA TYR A 176 2.05 -6.40 -14.12
C TYR A 176 3.01 -7.49 -13.65
N TRP A 177 2.88 -7.93 -12.39
CA TRP A 177 3.76 -8.97 -11.83
C TRP A 177 3.53 -10.35 -12.44
N ILE A 178 2.27 -10.68 -12.77
CA ILE A 178 1.93 -11.90 -13.50
C ILE A 178 2.62 -11.90 -14.86
N GLU A 179 2.45 -10.83 -15.64
CA GLU A 179 3.02 -10.72 -16.98
C GLU A 179 4.54 -10.86 -16.95
N LYS A 180 5.19 -10.23 -15.97
CA LYS A 180 6.65 -10.21 -15.87
C LYS A 180 7.25 -11.54 -15.42
N TYR A 181 6.68 -12.17 -14.38
CA TYR A 181 7.36 -13.27 -13.68
C TYR A 181 6.64 -14.62 -13.69
N SER A 182 5.36 -14.71 -14.02
CA SER A 182 4.63 -16.00 -13.94
C SER A 182 5.28 -17.11 -14.77
N ALA A 183 5.69 -16.80 -16.01
CA ALA A 183 6.28 -17.77 -16.91
C ALA A 183 7.60 -18.35 -16.36
N ILE A 184 8.53 -17.49 -15.92
CA ILE A 184 9.81 -17.97 -15.38
C ILE A 184 9.61 -18.69 -14.04
N CYS A 185 8.67 -18.23 -13.20
CA CYS A 185 8.32 -18.89 -11.94
C CYS A 185 7.81 -20.32 -12.16
N SER A 186 6.89 -20.50 -13.11
CA SER A 186 6.35 -21.82 -13.43
C SER A 186 7.44 -22.80 -13.90
N ARG A 187 8.40 -22.32 -14.70
CA ARG A 187 9.56 -23.09 -15.16
C ARG A 187 10.47 -23.48 -13.99
N MET A 188 10.75 -22.55 -13.08
CA MET A 188 11.54 -22.85 -11.89
C MET A 188 10.86 -23.90 -11.01
N VAL A 189 9.54 -23.79 -10.77
CA VAL A 189 8.78 -24.78 -9.97
C VAL A 189 8.84 -26.16 -10.63
N ARG A 190 8.75 -26.23 -11.96
CA ARG A 190 8.88 -27.48 -12.71
C ARG A 190 10.25 -28.15 -12.55
N ILE A 191 11.31 -27.36 -12.44
CA ILE A 191 12.69 -27.88 -12.28
C ILE A 191 12.88 -28.46 -10.87
N VAL A 192 12.45 -27.75 -9.83
CA VAL A 192 12.70 -28.16 -8.43
C VAL A 192 11.66 -29.14 -7.90
N GLY A 193 10.46 -29.15 -8.48
CA GLY A 193 9.31 -29.90 -7.99
C GLY A 193 8.49 -29.13 -6.95
N GLN A 194 7.17 -29.30 -7.01
CA GLN A 194 6.22 -28.58 -6.15
C GLN A 194 6.44 -28.84 -4.66
N ASN A 195 6.67 -30.10 -4.28
CA ASN A 195 6.87 -30.47 -2.88
C ASN A 195 8.10 -29.78 -2.28
N ALA A 196 9.24 -29.79 -2.99
CA ALA A 196 10.46 -29.14 -2.53
C ALA A 196 10.29 -27.63 -2.37
N PHE A 197 9.52 -27.00 -3.24
CA PHE A 197 9.17 -25.59 -3.11
C PHE A 197 8.27 -25.34 -1.89
N GLU A 198 7.20 -26.11 -1.73
CA GLU A 198 6.24 -25.98 -0.63
C GLU A 198 6.89 -26.21 0.74
N ASP A 199 7.85 -27.13 0.85
CA ASP A 199 8.61 -27.40 2.07
C ASP A 199 9.58 -26.26 2.44
N ARG A 200 10.03 -25.46 1.46
CA ARG A 200 11.02 -24.39 1.66
C ARG A 200 10.40 -23.05 2.04
N VAL A 201 9.12 -22.84 1.81
CA VAL A 201 8.44 -21.54 2.00
C VAL A 201 7.40 -21.60 3.12
N SER A 202 7.12 -20.46 3.74
CA SER A 202 6.03 -20.40 4.71
C SER A 202 4.67 -20.53 4.01
N MET A 203 3.64 -21.00 4.73
CA MET A 203 2.28 -21.10 4.21
C MET A 203 1.75 -19.75 3.67
N GLU A 204 2.17 -18.65 4.29
CA GLU A 204 1.80 -17.30 3.85
C GLU A 204 2.50 -16.90 2.54
N GLN A 205 3.81 -17.20 2.43
CA GLN A 205 4.56 -16.98 1.20
C GLN A 205 4.00 -17.82 0.04
N LEU A 206 3.66 -19.08 0.29
CA LEU A 206 3.05 -19.96 -0.69
C LEU A 206 1.69 -19.44 -1.17
N ARG A 207 0.83 -19.02 -0.25
CA ARG A 207 -0.47 -18.41 -0.58
C ARG A 207 -0.30 -17.16 -1.42
N SER A 208 0.64 -16.29 -1.04
CA SER A 208 0.96 -15.08 -1.81
C SER A 208 1.49 -15.40 -3.19
N PHE A 209 2.39 -16.37 -3.31
CA PHE A 209 2.96 -16.81 -4.57
C PHE A 209 1.88 -17.34 -5.51
N LYS A 210 1.01 -18.25 -5.04
CA LYS A 210 -0.12 -18.76 -5.83
C LYS A 210 -1.12 -17.64 -6.19
N SER A 211 -1.39 -16.72 -5.28
CA SER A 211 -2.33 -15.61 -5.51
C SER A 211 -1.80 -14.57 -6.49
N VAL A 212 -0.51 -14.22 -6.43
CA VAL A 212 0.09 -13.11 -7.18
C VAL A 212 0.71 -13.60 -8.47
N LEU A 213 1.43 -14.72 -8.45
CA LEU A 213 2.22 -15.22 -9.59
C LEU A 213 1.68 -16.53 -10.17
N GLY A 214 0.69 -17.17 -9.51
CA GLY A 214 0.12 -18.46 -9.91
C GLY A 214 -0.52 -18.48 -11.29
N GLY A 215 -1.02 -17.35 -11.78
CA GLY A 215 -1.79 -17.27 -13.04
C GLY A 215 -3.06 -18.14 -13.04
N GLY A 216 -3.89 -18.02 -14.09
CA GLY A 216 -5.14 -18.78 -14.23
C GLY A 216 -4.95 -20.29 -14.50
N TYR A 217 -3.70 -20.75 -14.62
CA TYR A 217 -3.38 -22.14 -14.98
C TYR A 217 -3.08 -23.05 -13.79
N GLY A 218 -3.13 -22.53 -12.56
CA GLY A 218 -2.90 -23.34 -11.37
C GLY A 218 -1.45 -23.83 -11.27
N LEU A 219 -0.67 -23.17 -10.42
CA LEU A 219 0.50 -23.77 -9.80
C LEU A 219 0.05 -24.60 -8.59
#